data_AF-A0A355CRS3-F1
#
_entry.id   AF-A0A355CRS3-F1
#
_cell.length_a   1.000
_cell.length_b   1.000
_cell.length_c   1.000
_cell.angle_alpha   90.00
_cell.angle_beta   90.00
_cell.angle_gamma   90.00
#
_symmetry.space_group_name_H-M   'P 1'
#
loop_
_entity.id
_entity.type
_entity.pdbx_description
1 polymer ?
#
loop_
_entity_poly.entity_id
_entity_poly.type
_entity_poly.pdbx_seq_one_letter_code
_entity_poly.pdbx_strand_id
1 'polypeptide(L)'
;MEDEIDLQLKQLALEAQQHPAGSQERQIALTKLIDQIYRHNRLTRPHIGDDSLLHLYEDIYSEARLKIVEHICQNIDIYDSKKPVMAWVNHFFNFRFQDVRDRYTNQIRPRMNQTRIKILSIDNLEGFNLEQEEWELYQDKASMSQIVEDAEMLRKLIEDDPDNIFRNTTVRGRPDITWQVIALARLDDEKWENISQRFDKNISTLQSFFDRNLRKFSDYIRNKLQ
;
A
#
# COMPACT_ATOMS: atom_id res chain seq x y z
N MET A 1 -8.88 -28.95 -15.02
CA MET A 1 -7.43 -29.18 -14.88
C MET A 1 -7.02 -28.40 -13.66
N GLU A 2 -6.57 -29.08 -12.61
CA GLU A 2 -6.01 -28.42 -11.43
C GLU A 2 -4.69 -27.77 -11.88
N ASP A 3 -4.53 -26.47 -11.69
CA ASP A 3 -3.34 -25.75 -12.14
C ASP A 3 -2.10 -26.36 -11.48
N GLU A 4 -1.04 -26.62 -12.24
CA GLU A 4 0.21 -27.24 -11.75
C GLU A 4 0.76 -26.53 -10.51
N ILE A 5 0.55 -25.21 -10.44
CA ILE A 5 0.91 -24.34 -9.32
C ILE A 5 0.11 -24.69 -8.05
N ASP A 6 -1.20 -24.94 -8.16
CA ASP A 6 -2.03 -25.28 -7.00
C ASP A 6 -1.64 -26.65 -6.41
N LEU A 7 -1.21 -27.58 -7.27
CA LEU A 7 -0.70 -28.89 -6.85
C LEU A 7 0.64 -28.74 -6.11
N GLN A 8 1.56 -27.93 -6.63
CA GLN A 8 2.86 -27.67 -5.99
C GLN A 8 2.69 -27.00 -4.62
N LEU A 9 1.83 -25.99 -4.51
CA LEU A 9 1.54 -25.32 -3.24
C LEU A 9 0.96 -26.31 -2.22
N LYS A 10 0.03 -27.17 -2.66
CA LYS A 10 -0.56 -28.21 -1.81
C LYS A 10 0.48 -29.20 -1.31
N GLN A 11 1.40 -29.63 -2.17
CA GLN A 11 2.47 -30.56 -1.79
C GLN A 11 3.38 -29.94 -0.72
N LEU A 12 3.81 -28.69 -0.91
CA LEU A 12 4.65 -27.97 0.07
C LEU A 12 3.93 -27.76 1.41
N ALA A 13 2.62 -27.48 1.38
CA ALA A 13 1.82 -27.35 2.59
C ALA A 13 1.72 -28.67 3.37
N LEU A 14 1.52 -29.80 2.67
CA LEU A 14 1.50 -31.13 3.28
C LEU A 14 2.87 -31.56 3.81
N GLU A 15 3.94 -31.27 3.07
CA GLU A 15 5.32 -31.51 3.52
C GLU A 15 5.60 -30.76 4.82
N ALA A 16 5.19 -29.49 4.93
CA ALA A 16 5.32 -28.72 6.17
C ALA A 16 4.52 -29.31 7.35
N GLN A 17 3.33 -29.88 7.10
CA GLN A 17 2.52 -30.55 8.14
C GLN A 17 3.11 -31.88 8.62
N GLN A 18 3.87 -32.58 7.77
CA GLN A 18 4.47 -33.88 8.11
C GLN A 18 5.64 -33.76 9.10
N HIS A 19 6.26 -32.59 9.18
CA HIS A 19 7.41 -32.33 10.05
C HIS A 19 6.98 -31.63 11.36
N PRO A 20 7.64 -31.93 12.50
CA PRO A 20 7.28 -31.33 13.78
C PRO A 20 7.60 -29.83 13.80
N ALA A 21 6.84 -29.08 14.62
CA ALA A 21 7.04 -27.65 14.82
C ALA A 21 8.49 -27.35 15.25
N GLY A 22 9.13 -26.38 14.59
CA GLY A 22 10.51 -25.97 14.88
C GLY A 22 11.62 -26.81 14.21
N SER A 23 11.28 -27.88 13.49
CA SER A 23 12.26 -28.63 12.69
C SER A 23 12.78 -27.84 11.49
N GLN A 24 14.01 -28.13 11.08
CA GLN A 24 14.64 -27.48 9.94
C GLN A 24 13.90 -27.83 8.62
N GLU A 25 13.44 -29.08 8.51
CA GLU A 25 12.69 -29.58 7.36
C GLU A 25 11.36 -28.83 7.20
N ARG A 26 10.64 -28.60 8.31
CA ARG A 26 9.42 -27.79 8.30
C ARG A 26 9.69 -26.36 7.88
N GLN A 27 10.76 -25.74 8.39
CA GLN A 27 11.13 -24.37 8.01
C GLN A 27 11.47 -24.27 6.52
N ILE A 28 12.17 -25.25 5.96
CA ILE A 28 12.48 -25.31 4.52
C ILE A 28 11.19 -25.42 3.70
N ALA A 29 10.27 -26.32 4.07
CA ALA A 29 9.00 -26.50 3.37
C ALA A 29 8.13 -25.22 3.43
N LEU A 30 8.02 -24.59 4.60
CA LEU A 30 7.30 -23.33 4.79
C LEU A 30 7.94 -22.18 3.99
N THR A 31 9.25 -22.08 3.99
CA THR A 31 9.98 -21.04 3.23
C THR A 31 9.72 -21.18 1.73
N LYS A 32 9.80 -22.42 1.21
CA LYS A 32 9.46 -22.72 -0.20
C LYS A 32 8.01 -22.39 -0.51
N LEU A 33 7.09 -22.73 0.39
CA LEU A 33 5.67 -22.43 0.23
C LEU A 33 5.43 -20.92 0.12
N ILE A 34 5.99 -20.14 1.04
CA ILE A 34 5.87 -18.67 1.08
C ILE A 34 6.49 -18.04 -0.17
N ASP A 35 7.68 -18.50 -0.56
CA ASP A 35 8.36 -18.04 -1.77
C ASP A 35 7.50 -18.28 -3.03
N GLN A 36 6.88 -19.45 -3.16
CA GLN A 36 5.96 -19.73 -4.27
C GLN A 36 4.73 -18.81 -4.24
N ILE A 37 4.11 -18.59 -3.07
CA ILE A 37 2.97 -17.68 -2.92
C ILE A 37 3.32 -16.27 -3.43
N TYR A 38 4.50 -15.75 -3.09
CA TYR A 38 4.94 -14.42 -3.50
C TYR A 38 5.41 -14.34 -4.94
N ARG A 39 6.10 -15.35 -5.46
CA ARG A 39 6.53 -15.39 -6.87
C ARG A 39 5.37 -15.31 -7.84
N HIS A 40 4.25 -15.98 -7.52
CA HIS A 40 3.06 -15.98 -8.37
C HIS A 40 2.16 -14.75 -8.15
N ASN A 41 2.44 -13.93 -7.13
CA ASN A 41 1.70 -12.70 -6.82
C ASN A 41 0.16 -12.87 -6.76
N ARG A 42 -0.31 -14.01 -6.24
CA ARG A 42 -1.75 -14.37 -6.19
C ARG A 42 -2.46 -13.94 -4.90
N LEU A 43 -1.80 -13.13 -4.07
CA LEU A 43 -2.43 -12.55 -2.88
C LEU A 43 -3.51 -11.56 -3.29
N THR A 44 -4.67 -11.63 -2.66
CA THR A 44 -5.72 -10.64 -2.88
C THR A 44 -5.22 -9.24 -2.51
N ARG A 45 -5.73 -8.23 -3.20
CA ARG A 45 -5.59 -6.82 -2.84
C ARG A 45 -6.95 -6.31 -2.36
N PRO A 46 -7.25 -6.42 -1.05
CA PRO A 46 -8.54 -5.99 -0.52
C PRO A 46 -8.73 -4.49 -0.71
N HIS A 47 -9.98 -4.09 -0.87
CA HIS A 47 -10.34 -2.67 -0.92
C HIS A 47 -10.26 -2.07 0.49
N ILE A 48 -9.66 -0.89 0.62
CA ILE A 48 -9.44 -0.24 1.92
C ILE A 48 -10.72 0.33 2.52
N GLY A 49 -11.64 0.82 1.69
CA GLY A 49 -12.97 1.28 2.09
C GLY A 49 -13.00 2.64 2.81
N ASP A 50 -11.88 3.08 3.38
CA ASP A 50 -11.71 4.38 4.01
C ASP A 50 -10.69 5.22 3.21
N ASP A 51 -11.16 6.25 2.53
CA ASP A 51 -10.33 7.13 1.70
C ASP A 51 -9.25 7.86 2.52
N SER A 52 -9.46 8.05 3.83
CA SER A 52 -8.46 8.68 4.69
C SER A 52 -7.20 7.83 4.85
N LEU A 53 -7.30 6.52 4.62
CA LEU A 53 -6.19 5.58 4.73
C LEU A 53 -5.55 5.25 3.38
N LEU A 54 -6.02 5.85 2.27
CA LEU A 54 -5.54 5.50 0.93
C LEU A 54 -4.02 5.72 0.78
N HIS A 55 -3.48 6.77 1.40
CA HIS A 55 -2.05 7.06 1.41
C HIS A 55 -1.22 6.02 2.18
N LEU A 56 -1.83 5.28 3.10
CA LEU A 56 -1.21 4.21 3.89
C LEU A 56 -1.49 2.82 3.29
N TYR A 57 -2.09 2.74 2.10
CA TYR A 57 -2.52 1.45 1.54
C TYR A 57 -1.37 0.46 1.43
N GLU A 58 -0.24 0.88 0.86
CA GLU A 58 0.91 -0.01 0.65
C GLU A 58 1.58 -0.40 1.98
N ASP A 59 1.55 0.47 3.01
CA ASP A 59 2.05 0.15 4.35
C ASP A 59 1.15 -0.88 5.04
N ILE A 60 -0.17 -0.65 5.01
CA ILE A 60 -1.18 -1.57 5.55
C ILE A 60 -1.08 -2.93 4.82
N TYR A 61 -0.92 -2.90 3.51
CA TYR A 61 -0.77 -4.10 2.70
C TYR A 61 0.52 -4.86 3.03
N SER A 62 1.64 -4.14 3.20
CA SER A 62 2.94 -4.73 3.54
C SER A 62 2.94 -5.32 4.96
N GLU A 63 2.36 -4.65 5.94
CA GLU A 63 2.20 -5.20 7.29
C GLU A 63 1.27 -6.44 7.27
N ALA A 64 0.17 -6.39 6.52
CA ALA A 64 -0.72 -7.54 6.35
C ALA A 64 -0.01 -8.74 5.70
N ARG A 65 0.93 -8.49 4.77
CA ARG A 65 1.79 -9.53 4.17
C ARG A 65 2.67 -10.20 5.21
N LEU A 66 3.29 -9.44 6.10
CA LEU A 66 4.07 -10.01 7.20
C LEU A 66 3.17 -10.83 8.14
N LYS A 67 1.98 -10.31 8.47
CA LYS A 67 1.01 -10.99 9.33
C LYS A 67 0.49 -12.31 8.76
N ILE A 68 0.30 -12.41 7.45
CA ILE A 68 -0.10 -13.69 6.85
C ILE A 68 1.05 -14.69 6.83
N VAL A 69 2.30 -14.26 6.62
CA VAL A 69 3.47 -15.13 6.71
C VAL A 69 3.59 -15.72 8.11
N GLU A 70 3.48 -14.86 9.14
CA GLU A 70 3.44 -15.26 10.54
C GLU A 70 2.32 -16.31 10.77
N HIS A 71 1.12 -16.02 10.27
CA HIS A 71 -0.02 -16.90 10.43
C HIS A 71 0.18 -18.26 9.77
N ILE A 72 0.70 -18.29 8.53
CA ILE A 72 1.01 -19.53 7.80
C ILE A 72 2.00 -20.37 8.60
N CYS A 73 3.10 -19.77 9.09
CA CYS A 73 4.11 -20.48 9.85
C CYS A 73 3.56 -21.12 11.12
N GLN A 74 2.68 -20.41 11.84
CA GLN A 74 2.11 -20.84 13.10
C GLN A 74 0.93 -21.81 12.93
N ASN A 75 0.17 -21.73 11.83
CA ASN A 75 -1.13 -22.38 11.68
C ASN A 75 -1.22 -23.32 10.48
N ILE A 76 -0.08 -23.71 9.90
CA ILE A 76 -0.05 -24.65 8.78
C ILE A 76 -0.74 -25.98 9.13
N ASP A 77 -0.71 -26.42 10.38
CA ASP A 77 -1.35 -27.68 10.82
C ASP A 77 -2.89 -27.63 10.74
N ILE A 78 -3.48 -26.43 10.68
CA ILE A 78 -4.94 -26.23 10.57
C ILE A 78 -5.39 -26.23 9.10
N TYR A 79 -4.46 -26.23 8.15
CA TYR A 79 -4.79 -26.25 6.73
C TYR A 79 -5.46 -27.58 6.31
N ASP A 80 -6.61 -27.46 5.65
CA ASP A 80 -7.36 -28.59 5.08
C ASP A 80 -6.97 -28.81 3.60
N SER A 81 -6.34 -29.94 3.32
CA SER A 81 -5.92 -30.37 1.98
C SER A 81 -7.06 -30.47 0.94
N LYS A 82 -8.34 -30.46 1.36
CA LYS A 82 -9.49 -30.42 0.45
C LYS A 82 -9.70 -29.04 -0.19
N LYS A 83 -9.08 -27.98 0.34
CA LYS A 83 -9.20 -26.61 -0.19
C LYS A 83 -7.91 -26.17 -0.87
N PRO A 84 -7.98 -25.36 -1.95
CA PRO A 84 -6.78 -24.77 -2.54
C PRO A 84 -6.02 -23.91 -1.53
N VAL A 85 -4.69 -24.04 -1.49
CA VAL A 85 -3.84 -23.28 -0.55
C VAL A 85 -4.07 -21.78 -0.71
N MET A 86 -4.11 -21.27 -1.94
CA MET A 86 -4.35 -19.84 -2.18
C MET A 86 -5.70 -19.35 -1.69
N ALA A 87 -6.75 -20.18 -1.75
CA ALA A 87 -8.07 -19.80 -1.22
C ALA A 87 -8.03 -19.68 0.31
N TRP A 88 -7.33 -20.60 0.98
CA TRP A 88 -7.09 -20.54 2.42
C TRP A 88 -6.25 -19.33 2.80
N VAL A 89 -5.12 -19.09 2.12
CA VAL A 89 -4.26 -17.93 2.36
C VAL A 89 -5.01 -16.63 2.15
N ASN A 90 -5.74 -16.46 1.03
CA ASN A 90 -6.47 -15.23 0.75
C ASN A 90 -7.63 -14.99 1.72
N HIS A 91 -8.27 -16.05 2.21
CA HIS A 91 -9.28 -15.94 3.26
C HIS A 91 -8.69 -15.31 4.53
N PHE A 92 -7.58 -15.85 5.03
CA PHE A 92 -6.91 -15.30 6.22
C PHE A 92 -6.24 -13.96 5.96
N PHE A 93 -5.69 -13.74 4.78
CA PHE A 93 -5.08 -12.47 4.39
C PHE A 93 -6.07 -11.32 4.48
N ASN A 94 -7.32 -11.52 4.03
CA ASN A 94 -8.36 -10.51 4.14
C ASN A 94 -8.64 -10.12 5.61
N PHE A 95 -8.66 -11.10 6.53
CA PHE A 95 -8.79 -10.80 7.96
C PHE A 95 -7.58 -10.06 8.51
N ARG A 96 -6.35 -10.48 8.16
CA ARG A 96 -5.14 -9.78 8.59
C ARG A 96 -5.06 -8.36 8.06
N PHE A 97 -5.50 -8.13 6.83
CA PHE A 97 -5.59 -6.80 6.25
C PHE A 97 -6.61 -5.93 7.00
N GLN A 98 -7.77 -6.49 7.35
CA GLN A 98 -8.77 -5.79 8.18
C GLN A 98 -8.22 -5.47 9.58
N ASP A 99 -7.53 -6.41 10.24
CA ASP A 99 -6.92 -6.19 11.56
C ASP A 99 -5.90 -5.05 11.54
N VAL A 100 -5.07 -4.98 10.49
CA VAL A 100 -4.09 -3.89 10.31
C VAL A 100 -4.83 -2.58 10.05
N ARG A 101 -5.71 -2.55 9.05
CA ARG A 101 -6.50 -1.36 8.71
C ARG A 101 -7.21 -0.80 9.93
N ASP A 102 -7.92 -1.63 10.69
CA ASP A 102 -8.69 -1.20 11.85
C ASP A 102 -7.77 -0.65 12.96
N ARG A 103 -6.52 -1.15 13.08
CA ARG A 103 -5.51 -0.54 13.95
C ARG A 103 -5.15 0.88 13.50
N TYR A 104 -4.89 1.10 12.21
CA TYR A 104 -4.63 2.44 11.67
C TYR A 104 -5.85 3.37 11.81
N THR A 105 -7.05 2.91 11.48
CA THR A 105 -8.30 3.69 11.67
C THR A 105 -8.48 4.13 13.12
N ASN A 106 -8.22 3.23 14.08
CA ASN A 106 -8.35 3.51 15.51
C ASN A 106 -7.20 4.35 16.09
N GLN A 107 -6.09 4.50 15.37
CA GLN A 107 -5.01 5.42 15.72
C GLN A 107 -5.30 6.83 15.20
N ILE A 108 -5.86 6.97 13.99
CA ILE A 108 -6.17 8.26 13.37
C ILE A 108 -7.46 8.87 13.93
N ARG A 109 -8.47 8.05 14.22
CA ARG A 109 -9.67 8.52 14.92
C ARG A 109 -9.38 8.54 16.41
N PRO A 110 -9.45 9.69 17.11
CA PRO A 110 -9.18 9.72 18.53
C PRO A 110 -10.14 8.75 19.22
N ARG A 111 -9.58 7.74 19.88
CA ARG A 111 -10.33 6.89 20.81
C ARG A 111 -10.94 7.80 21.86
N MET A 112 -12.22 8.11 21.71
CA MET A 112 -12.98 8.88 22.69
C MET A 112 -13.07 8.18 24.05
N ASN A 113 -12.69 6.90 24.18
CA ASN A 113 -12.57 6.24 25.47
C ASN A 113 -11.46 5.19 25.49
N GLN A 114 -10.61 5.31 26.52
CA GLN A 114 -9.71 4.30 27.11
C GLN A 114 -8.27 4.15 26.56
N THR A 115 -7.42 4.85 27.31
CA THR A 115 -6.16 4.43 27.94
C THR A 115 -4.84 4.69 27.20
N ARG A 116 -4.32 5.90 27.46
CA ARG A 116 -2.90 6.29 27.52
C ARG A 116 -1.98 5.65 26.48
N ILE A 117 -1.98 6.22 25.27
CA ILE A 117 -0.70 6.48 24.61
C ILE A 117 0.05 7.41 25.57
N LYS A 118 1.16 6.94 26.15
CA LYS A 118 2.13 7.85 26.77
C LYS A 118 2.74 8.64 25.61
N ILE A 119 2.19 9.82 25.35
CA ILE A 119 2.91 10.86 24.64
C ILE A 119 4.08 11.18 25.56
N LEU A 120 5.29 10.75 25.19
CA LEU A 120 6.49 11.24 25.85
C LEU A 120 6.58 12.72 25.51
N SER A 121 6.39 13.59 26.51
CA SER A 121 6.78 15.00 26.39
C SER A 121 8.28 15.03 26.09
N ILE A 122 8.70 15.99 25.26
CA ILE A 122 10.10 16.28 24.95
C ILE A 122 10.97 16.35 26.22
N ASP A 123 10.37 16.74 27.35
CA ASP A 123 11.04 16.86 28.65
C ASP A 123 11.48 15.52 29.27
N ASN A 124 11.03 14.37 28.76
CA ASN A 124 11.33 13.05 29.32
C ASN A 124 12.48 12.31 28.60
N LEU A 125 13.20 12.96 27.69
CA LEU A 125 14.21 12.32 26.83
C LEU A 125 15.64 12.31 27.40
N GLU A 126 15.90 12.89 28.58
CA GLU A 126 17.26 12.98 29.15
C GLU A 126 17.88 11.63 29.60
N GLY A 127 17.17 10.51 29.45
CA GLY A 127 17.62 9.19 29.94
C GLY A 127 17.78 8.08 28.90
N PHE A 128 17.55 8.34 27.61
CA PHE A 128 17.67 7.32 26.57
C PHE A 128 19.04 7.38 25.89
N ASN A 129 19.74 6.25 25.84
CA ASN A 129 21.10 6.15 25.31
C ASN A 129 21.06 6.18 23.77
N LEU A 130 21.32 7.35 23.19
CA LEU A 130 21.06 7.74 21.79
C LEU A 130 22.00 7.14 20.73
N GLU A 131 23.07 6.44 21.11
CA GLU A 131 24.13 6.10 20.15
C GLU A 131 23.79 4.91 19.21
N GLN A 132 22.82 4.07 19.56
CA GLN A 132 22.50 2.87 18.77
C GLN A 132 21.31 3.04 17.81
N GLU A 133 20.32 3.89 18.15
CA GLU A 133 19.13 4.14 17.32
C GLU A 133 19.31 5.28 16.31
N GLU A 134 20.34 6.13 16.47
CA GLU A 134 20.61 7.22 15.52
C GLU A 134 20.85 6.70 14.09
N TRP A 135 21.59 5.58 13.93
CA TRP A 135 21.96 5.04 12.62
C TRP A 135 20.77 4.54 11.79
N GLU A 136 19.72 4.00 12.41
CA GLU A 136 18.50 3.54 11.70
C GLU A 136 17.58 4.71 11.34
N LEU A 137 17.54 5.77 12.16
CA LEU A 137 16.74 6.97 11.91
C LEU A 137 17.28 7.86 10.76
N TYR A 138 18.59 7.83 10.51
CA TYR A 138 19.21 8.61 9.41
C TYR A 138 18.94 8.02 8.02
N GLN A 139 18.75 6.70 7.88
CA GLN A 139 18.40 6.09 6.59
C GLN A 139 16.96 6.40 6.16
N ASP A 140 16.01 6.40 7.11
CA ASP A 140 14.62 6.74 6.83
C ASP A 140 14.42 8.23 6.52
N LYS A 141 15.18 9.13 7.16
CA LYS A 141 15.17 10.56 6.85
C LYS A 141 15.66 10.88 5.44
N ALA A 142 16.66 10.15 4.94
CA ALA A 142 17.16 10.34 3.58
C ALA A 142 16.09 9.98 2.53
N SER A 143 15.36 8.88 2.73
CA SER A 143 14.25 8.48 1.87
C SER A 143 13.08 9.46 1.93
N MET A 144 12.73 9.96 3.12
CA MET A 144 11.68 10.98 3.28
C MET A 144 12.05 12.33 2.66
N SER A 145 13.31 12.78 2.78
CA SER A 145 13.78 14.01 2.13
C SER A 145 13.67 13.90 0.60
N GLN A 146 14.07 12.76 0.03
CA GLN A 146 13.98 12.53 -1.40
C GLN A 146 12.52 12.52 -1.89
N ILE A 147 11.60 11.90 -1.14
CA ILE A 147 10.17 11.88 -1.49
C ILE A 147 9.57 13.30 -1.49
N VAL A 148 9.95 14.13 -0.52
CA VAL A 148 9.49 15.53 -0.45
C VAL A 148 10.04 16.34 -1.61
N GLU A 149 11.33 16.19 -1.92
CA GLU A 149 11.97 16.86 -3.06
C GLU A 149 11.35 16.42 -4.40
N ASP A 150 11.11 15.12 -4.58
CA ASP A 150 10.48 14.58 -5.80
C ASP A 150 9.04 15.09 -5.96
N ALA A 151 8.29 15.21 -4.87
CA ALA A 151 6.95 15.76 -4.88
C ALA A 151 6.94 17.26 -5.22
N GLU A 152 7.88 18.04 -4.69
CA GLU A 152 8.07 19.45 -5.01
C GLU A 152 8.48 19.65 -6.47
N MET A 153 9.41 18.84 -6.99
CA MET A 153 9.83 18.88 -8.39
C MET A 153 8.67 18.53 -9.34
N LEU A 154 7.87 17.50 -9.00
CA LEU A 154 6.66 17.15 -9.76
C LEU A 154 5.65 18.29 -9.76
N ARG A 155 5.38 18.88 -8.58
CA ARG A 155 4.46 20.02 -8.46
C ARG A 155 4.90 21.17 -9.34
N LYS A 156 6.18 21.55 -9.27
CA LYS A 156 6.76 22.63 -10.06
C LYS A 156 6.68 22.36 -11.56
N LEU A 157 6.98 21.14 -12.00
CA LEU A 157 6.86 20.73 -13.41
C LEU A 157 5.41 20.89 -13.92
N ILE A 158 4.44 20.53 -13.08
CA ILE A 158 3.02 20.67 -13.41
C ILE A 158 2.62 22.14 -13.44
N GLU A 159 3.08 22.98 -12.50
CA GLU A 159 2.75 24.41 -12.43
C GLU A 159 3.38 25.22 -13.58
N ASP A 160 4.67 25.01 -13.84
CA ASP A 160 5.42 25.70 -14.89
C ASP A 160 4.93 25.29 -16.28
N ASP A 161 4.53 24.02 -16.45
CA ASP A 161 4.05 23.40 -17.69
C ASP A 161 4.81 23.92 -18.93
N PRO A 162 6.14 23.74 -18.99
CA PRO A 162 7.00 24.43 -19.96
C PRO A 162 6.63 24.13 -21.42
N ASP A 163 6.13 22.93 -21.68
CA ASP A 163 5.71 22.47 -23.00
C ASP A 163 4.18 22.64 -23.24
N ASN A 164 3.47 23.29 -22.29
CA ASN A 164 2.02 23.54 -22.28
C ASN A 164 1.16 22.27 -22.48
N ILE A 165 1.67 21.09 -22.14
CA ILE A 165 0.97 19.83 -22.39
C ILE A 165 -0.15 19.59 -21.38
N PHE A 166 0.02 20.07 -20.14
CA PHE A 166 -0.93 19.85 -19.05
C PHE A 166 -2.12 20.83 -19.13
N ARG A 167 -1.85 22.09 -19.48
CA ARG A 167 -2.84 23.15 -19.69
C ARG A 167 -3.65 22.95 -20.96
N ASN A 168 -3.04 22.48 -22.05
CA ASN A 168 -3.74 22.27 -23.32
C ASN A 168 -4.60 21.00 -23.36
N THR A 169 -4.41 20.09 -22.40
CA THR A 169 -5.22 18.87 -22.31
C THR A 169 -6.45 19.13 -21.46
N THR A 170 -7.61 19.29 -22.10
CA THR A 170 -8.87 19.63 -21.42
C THR A 170 -9.91 18.52 -21.53
N VAL A 171 -10.86 18.51 -20.59
CA VAL A 171 -12.05 17.68 -20.71
C VAL A 171 -12.86 18.14 -21.94
N ARG A 172 -13.40 17.18 -22.70
CA ARG A 172 -14.16 17.46 -23.92
C ARG A 172 -15.32 18.43 -23.64
N GLY A 173 -15.32 19.56 -24.34
CA GLY A 173 -16.34 20.61 -24.21
C GLY A 173 -16.23 21.46 -22.94
N ARG A 174 -15.15 21.32 -22.15
CA ARG A 174 -14.89 22.07 -20.92
C ARG A 174 -13.41 22.52 -20.88
N PRO A 175 -13.07 23.64 -21.55
CA PRO A 175 -11.71 24.15 -21.59
C PRO A 175 -11.23 24.68 -20.23
N ASP A 176 -12.16 24.97 -19.33
CA ASP A 176 -11.94 25.34 -17.93
C ASP A 176 -11.43 24.18 -17.06
N ILE A 177 -11.60 22.93 -17.50
CA ILE A 177 -11.14 21.74 -16.79
C ILE A 177 -9.92 21.16 -17.53
N THR A 178 -8.74 21.67 -17.19
CA THR A 178 -7.47 21.17 -17.71
C THR A 178 -6.95 20.01 -16.84
N TRP A 179 -6.06 19.19 -17.41
CA TRP A 179 -5.39 18.15 -16.64
C TRP A 179 -4.54 18.75 -15.52
N GLN A 180 -3.86 19.87 -15.78
CA GLN A 180 -3.08 20.61 -14.77
C GLN A 180 -3.92 20.94 -13.53
N VAL A 181 -5.12 21.50 -13.71
CA VAL A 181 -5.98 21.95 -12.60
C VAL A 181 -6.43 20.76 -11.74
N ILE A 182 -6.73 19.62 -12.37
CA ILE A 182 -7.07 18.39 -11.62
C ILE A 182 -5.83 17.85 -10.91
N ALA A 183 -4.66 17.83 -11.57
CA ALA A 183 -3.44 17.29 -10.99
C ALA A 183 -2.97 18.08 -9.76
N LEU A 184 -2.99 19.42 -9.82
CA LEU A 184 -2.65 20.27 -8.67
C LEU A 184 -3.64 20.08 -7.52
N ALA A 185 -4.94 20.03 -7.81
CA ALA A 185 -5.96 19.74 -6.81
C ALA A 185 -5.73 18.39 -6.11
N ARG A 186 -5.29 17.38 -6.87
CA ARG A 186 -4.96 16.05 -6.32
C ARG A 186 -3.68 16.06 -5.48
N LEU A 187 -2.68 16.87 -5.83
CA LEU A 187 -1.48 17.08 -5.02
C LEU A 187 -1.77 17.87 -3.72
N ASP A 188 -2.82 18.70 -3.72
CA ASP A 188 -3.33 19.41 -2.54
C ASP A 188 -4.32 18.57 -1.70
N ASP A 189 -4.33 17.24 -1.90
CA ASP A 189 -5.22 16.29 -1.23
C ASP A 189 -6.74 16.58 -1.42
N GLU A 190 -7.12 17.34 -2.45
CA GLU A 190 -8.52 17.61 -2.75
C GLU A 190 -9.21 16.32 -3.24
N LYS A 191 -10.31 15.95 -2.59
CA LYS A 191 -11.07 14.76 -2.93
C LYS A 191 -11.84 14.92 -4.24
N TRP A 192 -12.10 13.81 -4.92
CA TRP A 192 -12.84 13.81 -6.20
C TRP A 192 -14.24 14.40 -6.09
N GLU A 193 -14.90 14.25 -4.93
CA GLU A 193 -16.20 14.84 -4.64
C GLU A 193 -16.14 16.37 -4.70
N ASN A 194 -15.11 16.97 -4.11
CA ASN A 194 -14.92 18.43 -4.09
C ASN A 194 -14.61 18.96 -5.49
N ILE A 195 -13.72 18.28 -6.22
CA ILE A 195 -13.39 18.65 -7.61
C ILE A 195 -14.63 18.51 -8.51
N SER A 196 -15.41 17.43 -8.33
CA SER A 196 -16.65 17.18 -9.06
C SER A 196 -17.69 18.27 -8.81
N GLN A 197 -17.86 18.68 -7.55
CA GLN A 197 -18.77 19.76 -7.17
C GLN A 197 -18.29 21.11 -7.72
N ARG A 198 -17.00 21.43 -7.60
CA ARG A 198 -16.40 22.68 -8.09
C ARG A 198 -16.61 22.88 -9.59
N PHE A 199 -16.46 21.81 -10.37
CA PHE A 199 -16.56 21.89 -11.84
C PHE A 199 -17.90 21.43 -12.41
N ASP A 200 -18.87 21.06 -11.57
CA ASP A 200 -20.16 20.48 -11.98
C ASP A 200 -19.96 19.39 -13.05
N LYS A 201 -19.11 18.41 -12.72
CA LYS A 201 -18.77 17.30 -13.62
C LYS A 201 -18.73 16.00 -12.85
N ASN A 202 -19.28 14.94 -13.41
CA ASN A 202 -19.33 13.63 -12.78
C ASN A 202 -17.91 13.09 -12.46
N ILE A 203 -17.71 12.60 -11.22
CA ILE A 203 -16.48 11.98 -10.71
C ILE A 203 -15.90 10.96 -11.71
N SER A 204 -16.72 10.04 -12.24
CA SER A 204 -16.27 9.00 -13.18
C SER A 204 -15.66 9.58 -14.45
N THR A 205 -16.17 10.74 -14.91
CA THR A 205 -15.64 11.44 -16.09
C THR A 205 -14.31 12.09 -15.76
N LEU A 206 -14.18 12.71 -14.59
CA LEU A 206 -12.96 13.35 -14.12
C LEU A 206 -11.84 12.32 -13.88
N GLN A 207 -12.14 11.22 -13.17
CA GLN A 207 -11.20 10.12 -12.94
C GLN A 207 -10.75 9.47 -14.26
N SER A 208 -11.70 9.09 -15.13
CA SER A 208 -11.35 8.48 -16.41
C SER A 208 -10.53 9.43 -17.29
N PHE A 209 -10.80 10.72 -17.27
CA PHE A 209 -9.99 11.72 -17.97
C PHE A 209 -8.60 11.84 -17.35
N PHE A 210 -8.50 11.90 -16.03
CA PHE A 210 -7.24 12.01 -15.31
C PHE A 210 -6.34 10.81 -15.55
N ASP A 211 -6.83 9.59 -15.34
CA ASP A 211 -6.08 8.34 -15.48
C ASP A 211 -5.56 8.12 -16.90
N ARG A 212 -6.39 8.39 -17.91
CA ARG A 212 -6.01 8.22 -19.31
C ARG A 212 -4.89 9.18 -19.71
N ASN A 213 -4.87 10.38 -19.15
CA ASN A 213 -3.85 11.37 -19.47
C ASN A 213 -2.61 11.22 -18.57
N LEU A 214 -2.77 10.78 -17.31
CA LEU A 214 -1.64 10.41 -16.45
C LEU A 214 -0.77 9.34 -17.10
N ARG A 215 -1.38 8.31 -17.71
CA ARG A 215 -0.64 7.28 -18.48
C ARG A 215 0.06 7.82 -19.72
N LYS A 216 -0.44 8.89 -20.33
CA LYS A 216 0.21 9.53 -21.48
C LYS A 216 1.37 10.40 -21.05
N PHE A 217 1.23 11.05 -19.89
CA PHE A 217 2.22 11.97 -19.37
C PHE A 217 3.28 11.29 -18.51
N SER A 218 3.09 10.03 -18.09
CA SER A 218 4.05 9.31 -17.24
C SER A 218 5.44 9.29 -17.82
N ASP A 219 5.58 9.11 -19.14
CA ASP A 219 6.89 9.07 -19.79
C ASP A 219 7.51 10.46 -19.92
N TYR A 220 6.68 11.48 -20.20
CA TYR A 220 7.13 12.86 -20.21
C TYR A 220 7.60 13.33 -18.82
N ILE A 221 6.82 13.03 -17.77
CA ILE A 221 7.13 13.37 -16.39
C ILE A 221 8.43 12.67 -15.97
N ARG A 222 8.58 11.37 -16.28
CA ARG A 222 9.81 10.61 -15.99
C ARG A 222 11.04 11.21 -16.66
N ASN A 223 10.93 11.63 -17.92
CA ASN A 223 12.04 12.22 -18.67
C ASN A 223 12.43 13.63 -18.19
N LYS A 224 11.53 14.36 -17.52
CA LYS A 224 11.78 15.72 -17.01
C LYS A 224 12.24 15.74 -15.54
N LEU A 225 12.07 14.62 -14.83
CA LEU A 225 12.47 14.44 -13.42
C LEU A 225 13.75 13.58 -13.26
N GLN A 226 14.32 13.06 -14.36
CA GLN A 226 15.64 12.42 -14.41
C GLN A 226 16.71 13.42 -14.84
#